data_AF-A0A1Q3V142-F1
#
_entry.id   AF-A0A1Q3V142-F1
#
_cell.length_a   1.000
_cell.length_b   1.000
_cell.length_c   1.000
_cell.angle_alpha   90.00
_cell.angle_beta   90.00
_cell.angle_gamma   90.00
#
_symmetry.space_group_name_H-M   'P 1'
#
loop_
_entity.id
_entity.type
_entity.pdbx_description
1 polymer ?
#
loop_
_entity_poly.entity_id
_entity_poly.type
_entity_poly.pdbx_seq_one_letter_code
_entity_poly.pdbx_strand_id
1 'polypeptide(L)'
;MPASGPSTIPPTTAGGNTVTELLIDGNTGPNVTVGSGWNYIIDNSTAPSTITASNTTLLGNSTGGVYFLSGTSTVAATGGDNFISANGSSYQLSGADAPGTDDTVFGAGSGTLAGGGGTNLLVADGLSNVILSSGTNDTVILASGAGRVVATGTGVGILMSGADNALVTMSGGNGLLIGGSGSLNLVDNGSNDTIGLGSGTSTVTLGGSGNQLFGNGTLNLVINGSNDTVLTGAASPATVQASSSAVVFDGGGGLSFVGGAGTSTVVGASGATTDVSVGSGGLVFGANSNQTANIVAGTGGSTIFGGSGSVINFSGSLGSATLVASGGSETLNAAGSSGNNFFAASTLGSETTSMVGGSGSDTMLAGAGSDTMTGNAGSDYFMFFNANTQGLHDYVTDFSSDDSLFLLGYNSSQSANSLLQNAQVNASGVTLTLSDNTQITFSNLTSTSQLNGKIFYG
;
A
#
# COMPACT_ATOMS: atom_id res chain seq x y z
N MET A 1 -30.10 26.10 -43.61
CA MET A 1 -30.17 27.51 -44.09
C MET A 1 -28.80 28.13 -43.87
N PRO A 2 -28.22 28.91 -44.81
CA PRO A 2 -26.98 29.62 -44.52
C PRO A 2 -27.31 30.82 -43.63
N ALA A 3 -26.98 30.75 -42.35
CA ALA A 3 -27.22 31.83 -41.38
C ALA A 3 -25.89 32.40 -40.90
N SER A 4 -25.56 33.60 -41.35
CA SER A 4 -24.47 34.42 -40.82
C SER A 4 -25.00 35.30 -39.67
N GLY A 5 -25.01 34.75 -38.45
CA GLY A 5 -25.38 35.43 -37.21
C GLY A 5 -26.09 34.50 -36.20
N PRO A 6 -26.10 34.83 -34.89
CA PRO A 6 -26.77 34.02 -33.86
C PRO A 6 -28.27 34.00 -34.15
N SER A 7 -28.73 32.92 -34.77
CA SER A 7 -30.12 32.72 -35.17
C SER A 7 -30.74 31.66 -34.26
N THR A 8 -31.94 31.94 -33.78
CA THR A 8 -32.74 30.95 -33.07
C THR A 8 -33.51 30.11 -34.08
N ILE A 9 -33.40 28.77 -34.03
CA ILE A 9 -34.11 27.87 -34.95
C ILE A 9 -35.28 27.21 -34.21
N PRO A 10 -36.53 27.67 -34.38
CA PRO A 10 -37.69 27.04 -33.76
C PRO A 10 -38.09 25.74 -34.49
N PRO A 11 -38.70 24.76 -33.79
CA PRO A 11 -39.29 23.59 -34.44
C PRO A 11 -40.46 23.98 -35.34
N THR A 12 -40.66 23.24 -36.42
CA THR A 12 -41.90 23.34 -37.21
C THR A 12 -43.05 22.80 -36.35
N THR A 13 -44.21 23.46 -36.35
CA THR A 13 -45.38 23.02 -35.57
C THR A 13 -45.81 21.62 -36.02
N ALA A 14 -45.45 20.64 -35.22
CA ALA A 14 -45.78 19.25 -35.46
C ALA A 14 -46.94 18.83 -34.52
N GLY A 15 -47.83 17.97 -35.00
CA GLY A 15 -48.94 17.44 -34.20
C GLY A 15 -48.45 16.56 -33.05
N GLY A 16 -49.30 16.25 -32.07
CA GLY A 16 -48.92 15.38 -30.95
C GLY A 16 -48.35 14.03 -31.44
N ASN A 17 -47.23 13.59 -30.83
CA ASN A 17 -46.48 12.34 -31.08
C ASN A 17 -45.54 12.29 -32.31
N THR A 18 -45.21 13.40 -32.96
CA THR A 18 -44.18 13.39 -34.04
C THR A 18 -42.78 13.65 -33.51
N VAL A 19 -41.82 12.85 -33.96
CA VAL A 19 -40.38 13.09 -33.81
C VAL A 19 -39.97 14.27 -34.69
N THR A 20 -39.23 15.23 -34.14
CA THR A 20 -38.73 16.41 -34.86
C THR A 20 -37.21 16.34 -35.02
N GLU A 21 -36.72 16.62 -36.24
CA GLU A 21 -35.31 16.53 -36.61
C GLU A 21 -34.82 17.81 -37.32
N LEU A 22 -33.69 18.36 -36.86
CA LEU A 22 -33.02 19.50 -37.46
C LEU A 22 -31.68 19.09 -38.08
N LEU A 23 -31.52 19.30 -39.39
CA LEU A 23 -30.25 19.18 -40.08
C LEU A 23 -29.56 20.55 -40.20
N ILE A 24 -28.34 20.64 -39.67
CA ILE A 24 -27.42 21.76 -39.84
C ILE A 24 -26.37 21.32 -40.85
N ASP A 25 -26.21 22.07 -41.93
CA ASP A 25 -25.33 21.70 -43.04
C ASP A 25 -24.68 22.96 -43.65
N GLY A 26 -23.48 22.79 -44.20
CA GLY A 26 -22.74 23.85 -44.88
C GLY A 26 -21.23 23.85 -44.60
N ASN A 27 -20.51 24.67 -45.36
CA ASN A 27 -19.04 24.74 -45.31
C ASN A 27 -18.50 25.82 -44.36
N THR A 28 -19.38 26.46 -43.59
CA THR A 28 -19.04 27.50 -42.63
C THR A 28 -19.52 27.03 -41.27
N GLY A 29 -18.62 26.96 -40.28
CA GLY A 29 -18.93 26.57 -38.92
C GLY A 29 -20.02 27.47 -38.30
N PRO A 30 -21.27 27.00 -38.16
CA PRO A 30 -22.37 27.82 -37.70
C PRO A 30 -22.28 28.07 -36.19
N ASN A 31 -22.77 29.24 -35.74
CA ASN A 31 -23.04 29.53 -34.33
C ASN A 31 -24.55 29.70 -34.14
N VAL A 32 -25.21 28.71 -33.55
CA VAL A 32 -26.67 28.58 -33.56
C VAL A 32 -27.21 28.20 -32.19
N THR A 33 -28.34 28.83 -31.82
CA THR A 33 -29.17 28.41 -30.69
C THR A 33 -30.42 27.71 -31.21
N VAL A 34 -30.58 26.43 -30.89
CA VAL A 34 -31.72 25.63 -31.30
C VAL A 34 -32.80 25.69 -30.24
N GLY A 35 -34.03 26.07 -30.64
CA GLY A 35 -35.16 26.17 -29.73
C GLY A 35 -35.57 24.81 -29.14
N SER A 36 -36.27 24.82 -28.01
CA SER A 36 -36.83 23.58 -27.43
C SER A 36 -37.82 22.92 -28.37
N GLY A 37 -37.87 21.58 -28.36
CA GLY A 37 -38.86 20.80 -29.09
C GLY A 37 -38.35 20.09 -30.35
N TRP A 38 -37.04 20.18 -30.63
CA TRP A 38 -36.33 19.26 -31.53
C TRP A 38 -35.91 18.01 -30.76
N ASN A 39 -36.21 16.81 -31.27
CA ASN A 39 -35.75 15.56 -30.67
C ASN A 39 -34.32 15.22 -31.10
N TYR A 40 -33.98 15.52 -32.35
CA TYR A 40 -32.69 15.22 -32.96
C TYR A 40 -32.13 16.45 -33.68
N ILE A 41 -30.84 16.68 -33.49
CA ILE A 41 -30.03 17.65 -34.23
C ILE A 41 -28.89 16.89 -34.89
N ILE A 42 -28.75 17.01 -36.20
CA ILE A 42 -27.64 16.43 -36.96
C ILE A 42 -26.81 17.59 -37.50
N ASP A 43 -25.54 17.64 -37.12
CA ASP A 43 -24.57 18.59 -37.65
C ASP A 43 -23.69 17.92 -38.70
N ASN A 44 -23.91 18.28 -39.96
CA ASN A 44 -23.15 17.82 -41.12
C ASN A 44 -22.19 18.92 -41.65
N SER A 45 -21.94 19.96 -40.86
CA SER A 45 -21.07 21.06 -41.27
C SER A 45 -19.64 20.58 -41.51
N THR A 46 -18.96 21.07 -42.54
CA THR A 46 -17.56 20.69 -42.84
C THR A 46 -16.53 21.60 -42.14
N ALA A 47 -16.96 22.30 -41.10
CA ALA A 47 -16.15 23.21 -40.30
C ALA A 47 -16.71 23.24 -38.86
N PRO A 48 -15.89 23.57 -37.84
CA PRO A 48 -16.32 23.48 -36.45
C PRO A 48 -17.54 24.35 -36.12
N SER A 49 -18.56 23.74 -35.50
CA SER A 49 -19.83 24.38 -35.16
C SER A 49 -19.87 24.81 -33.69
N THR A 50 -20.71 25.79 -33.36
CA THR A 50 -21.15 26.09 -32.00
C THR A 50 -22.67 25.92 -31.92
N ILE A 51 -23.15 24.96 -31.13
CA ILE A 51 -24.59 24.66 -31.03
C ILE A 51 -25.02 24.72 -29.55
N THR A 52 -26.04 25.53 -29.27
CA THR A 52 -26.71 25.57 -27.97
C THR A 52 -28.10 24.97 -28.08
N ALA A 53 -28.45 23.98 -27.26
CA ALA A 53 -29.77 23.33 -27.32
C ALA A 53 -30.24 22.78 -25.95
N SER A 54 -31.46 22.26 -25.88
CA SER A 54 -32.03 21.65 -24.67
C SER A 54 -32.95 20.50 -25.00
N ASN A 55 -32.99 19.48 -24.13
CA ASN A 55 -33.86 18.31 -24.23
C ASN A 55 -33.82 17.61 -25.61
N THR A 56 -32.63 17.34 -26.13
CA THR A 56 -32.41 16.84 -27.50
C THR A 56 -31.25 15.84 -27.57
N THR A 57 -31.23 15.03 -28.62
CA THR A 57 -30.03 14.30 -29.06
C THR A 57 -29.31 15.10 -30.14
N LEU A 58 -27.98 15.22 -30.04
CA LEU A 58 -27.13 15.90 -31.00
C LEU A 58 -26.07 14.93 -31.54
N LEU A 59 -26.00 14.79 -32.86
CA LEU A 59 -24.93 14.12 -33.59
C LEU A 59 -24.00 15.19 -34.14
N GLY A 60 -22.75 15.21 -33.67
CA GLY A 60 -21.75 16.20 -34.05
C GLY A 60 -21.16 15.92 -35.44
N ASN A 61 -20.57 16.96 -36.04
CA ASN A 61 -19.86 16.85 -37.31
C ASN A 61 -18.49 16.13 -37.16
N SER A 62 -17.79 15.94 -38.28
CA SER A 62 -16.50 15.22 -38.32
C SER A 62 -15.26 16.09 -38.04
N THR A 63 -15.43 17.39 -37.82
CA THR A 63 -14.36 18.40 -37.70
C THR A 63 -14.23 19.00 -36.30
N GLY A 64 -15.13 18.65 -35.37
CA GLY A 64 -15.18 19.16 -34.01
C GLY A 64 -16.23 20.24 -33.80
N GLY A 65 -16.36 20.71 -32.57
CA GLY A 65 -17.34 21.74 -32.24
C GLY A 65 -17.47 22.08 -30.77
N VAL A 66 -18.31 23.07 -30.48
CA VAL A 66 -18.65 23.53 -29.15
C VAL A 66 -20.14 23.31 -28.92
N TYR A 67 -20.49 22.45 -27.97
CA TYR A 67 -21.87 22.04 -27.72
C TYR A 67 -22.29 22.39 -26.29
N PHE A 68 -23.28 23.28 -26.15
CA PHE A 68 -23.85 23.68 -24.86
C PHE A 68 -25.27 23.12 -24.73
N LEU A 69 -25.49 22.22 -23.77
CA LEU A 69 -26.76 21.52 -23.60
C LEU A 69 -27.36 21.67 -22.20
N SER A 70 -28.68 21.54 -22.14
CA SER A 70 -29.41 21.53 -20.87
C SER A 70 -30.54 20.50 -20.84
N GLY A 71 -30.96 20.11 -19.64
CA GLY A 71 -32.04 19.14 -19.44
C GLY A 71 -31.62 17.71 -19.80
N THR A 72 -32.55 16.94 -20.38
CA THR A 72 -32.29 15.56 -20.79
C THR A 72 -31.70 15.53 -22.20
N SER A 73 -30.38 15.51 -22.32
CA SER A 73 -29.72 15.66 -23.62
C SER A 73 -28.61 14.63 -23.88
N THR A 74 -28.38 14.33 -25.16
CA THR A 74 -27.32 13.41 -25.59
C THR A 74 -26.42 14.08 -26.62
N VAL A 75 -25.11 13.89 -26.53
CA VAL A 75 -24.12 14.24 -27.56
C VAL A 75 -23.36 13.00 -27.97
N ALA A 76 -23.30 12.76 -29.27
CA ALA A 76 -22.30 11.89 -29.86
C ALA A 76 -21.47 12.73 -30.85
N ALA A 77 -20.29 13.16 -30.42
CA ALA A 77 -19.32 13.76 -31.33
C ALA A 77 -18.71 12.67 -32.22
N THR A 78 -18.52 12.97 -33.50
CA THR A 78 -18.11 11.95 -34.50
C THR A 78 -16.70 12.18 -35.04
N GLY A 79 -16.11 13.36 -34.82
CA GLY A 79 -14.72 13.65 -35.19
C GLY A 79 -14.26 15.03 -34.70
N GLY A 80 -12.96 15.29 -34.87
CA GLY A 80 -12.29 16.50 -34.41
C GLY A 80 -12.31 16.69 -32.89
N ASP A 81 -11.71 17.78 -32.43
CA ASP A 81 -11.68 18.15 -31.01
C ASP A 81 -12.98 18.85 -30.63
N ASN A 82 -13.62 18.42 -29.54
CA ASN A 82 -14.90 18.92 -29.11
C ASN A 82 -14.84 19.52 -27.71
N PHE A 83 -15.55 20.61 -27.53
CA PHE A 83 -15.93 21.13 -26.22
C PHE A 83 -17.41 20.82 -25.98
N ILE A 84 -17.71 19.95 -25.02
CA ILE A 84 -19.07 19.57 -24.66
C ILE A 84 -19.33 20.06 -23.24
N SER A 85 -20.42 20.80 -23.03
CA SER A 85 -20.88 21.17 -21.69
C SER A 85 -22.37 20.94 -21.58
N ALA A 86 -22.79 20.13 -20.60
CA ALA A 86 -24.20 19.87 -20.34
C ALA A 86 -24.56 20.08 -18.86
N ASN A 87 -25.76 20.62 -18.62
CA ASN A 87 -26.35 20.69 -17.30
C ASN A 87 -27.72 19.98 -17.28
N GLY A 88 -27.93 19.03 -16.37
CA GLY A 88 -29.24 18.39 -16.23
C GLY A 88 -29.21 17.12 -15.38
N SER A 89 -30.39 16.52 -15.21
CA SER A 89 -30.56 15.30 -14.41
C SER A 89 -30.37 13.99 -15.19
N SER A 90 -30.13 14.06 -16.50
CA SER A 90 -29.88 12.87 -17.33
C SER A 90 -29.26 13.27 -18.66
N TYR A 91 -27.93 13.32 -18.73
CA TYR A 91 -27.20 13.47 -19.99
C TYR A 91 -26.37 12.23 -20.35
N GLN A 92 -26.07 12.10 -21.64
CA GLN A 92 -25.09 11.16 -22.17
C GLN A 92 -24.18 11.90 -23.14
N LEU A 93 -22.92 12.09 -22.79
CA LEU A 93 -21.97 12.89 -23.55
C LEU A 93 -20.83 12.00 -24.00
N SER A 94 -20.56 11.99 -25.30
CA SER A 94 -19.40 11.29 -25.87
C SER A 94 -18.61 12.24 -26.74
N GLY A 95 -17.32 12.32 -26.47
CA GLY A 95 -16.30 12.80 -27.40
C GLY A 95 -16.11 11.84 -28.58
N ALA A 96 -15.24 12.22 -29.50
CA ALA A 96 -14.92 11.47 -30.69
C ALA A 96 -13.98 10.29 -30.37
N ASP A 97 -14.24 9.14 -31.00
CA ASP A 97 -13.44 7.91 -30.78
C ASP A 97 -12.24 7.80 -31.74
N ALA A 98 -11.88 8.89 -32.42
CA ALA A 98 -10.79 8.89 -33.39
C ALA A 98 -9.43 9.07 -32.66
N PRO A 99 -8.35 8.38 -33.09
CA PRO A 99 -7.04 8.63 -32.51
C PRO A 99 -6.60 10.09 -32.70
N GLY A 100 -6.19 10.74 -31.61
CA GLY A 100 -5.69 12.12 -31.63
C GLY A 100 -6.77 13.20 -31.65
N THR A 101 -8.04 12.85 -31.37
CA THR A 101 -9.05 13.85 -31.00
C THR A 101 -9.01 14.08 -29.51
N ASP A 102 -8.81 15.32 -29.09
CA ASP A 102 -8.66 15.69 -27.69
C ASP A 102 -9.91 16.47 -27.26
N ASP A 103 -10.80 15.79 -26.53
CA ASP A 103 -12.10 16.34 -26.14
C ASP A 103 -12.10 16.90 -24.72
N THR A 104 -12.87 17.96 -24.53
CA THR A 104 -13.17 18.53 -23.21
C THR A 104 -14.66 18.39 -22.93
N VAL A 105 -15.02 17.62 -21.91
CA VAL A 105 -16.40 17.28 -21.58
C VAL A 105 -16.72 17.68 -20.14
N PHE A 106 -17.68 18.60 -19.98
CA PHE A 106 -18.22 19.04 -18.70
C PHE A 106 -19.66 18.54 -18.52
N GLY A 107 -19.92 17.87 -17.40
CA GLY A 107 -21.25 17.42 -17.02
C GLY A 107 -21.61 17.94 -15.63
N ALA A 108 -22.67 18.75 -15.54
CA ALA A 108 -23.21 19.26 -14.29
C ALA A 108 -24.60 18.66 -13.99
N GLY A 109 -24.74 18.00 -12.85
CA GLY A 109 -25.91 17.21 -12.47
C GLY A 109 -25.60 15.72 -12.51
N SER A 110 -26.38 14.93 -13.25
CA SER A 110 -26.24 13.48 -13.31
C SER A 110 -26.32 12.95 -14.74
N GLY A 111 -25.36 12.09 -15.11
CA GLY A 111 -25.34 11.45 -16.42
C GLY A 111 -24.06 10.66 -16.68
N THR A 112 -23.78 10.42 -17.96
CA THR A 112 -22.55 9.74 -18.41
C THR A 112 -21.69 10.68 -19.25
N LEU A 113 -20.38 10.66 -19.00
CA LEU A 113 -19.35 11.35 -19.77
C LEU A 113 -18.39 10.30 -20.35
N ALA A 114 -18.09 10.40 -21.63
CA ALA A 114 -17.07 9.60 -22.28
C ALA A 114 -16.16 10.51 -23.12
N GLY A 115 -14.84 10.34 -22.97
CA GLY A 115 -13.85 11.10 -23.74
C GLY A 115 -13.69 10.55 -25.17
N GLY A 116 -13.78 9.23 -25.35
CA GLY A 116 -13.46 8.59 -26.62
C GLY A 116 -11.97 8.27 -26.73
N GLY A 117 -11.38 8.53 -27.89
CA GLY A 117 -9.95 8.37 -28.16
C GLY A 117 -9.13 9.57 -27.67
N GLY A 118 -7.83 9.60 -27.99
CA GLY A 118 -6.97 10.77 -27.72
C GLY A 118 -6.75 11.09 -26.24
N THR A 119 -6.51 12.37 -25.94
CA THR A 119 -6.20 12.91 -24.59
C THR A 119 -7.31 13.86 -24.16
N ASN A 120 -8.14 13.43 -23.22
CA ASN A 120 -9.37 14.13 -22.88
C ASN A 120 -9.33 14.82 -21.52
N LEU A 121 -10.14 15.85 -21.34
CA LEU A 121 -10.50 16.42 -20.04
C LEU A 121 -11.97 16.12 -19.74
N LEU A 122 -12.22 15.33 -18.71
CA LEU A 122 -13.55 14.89 -18.28
C LEU A 122 -13.84 15.47 -16.89
N VAL A 123 -14.79 16.41 -16.79
CA VAL A 123 -15.12 17.06 -15.52
C VAL A 123 -16.59 16.83 -15.19
N ALA A 124 -16.83 16.14 -14.08
CA ALA A 124 -18.17 15.90 -13.56
C ALA A 124 -18.40 16.67 -12.26
N ASP A 125 -19.53 17.35 -12.19
CA ASP A 125 -20.00 18.07 -11.00
C ASP A 125 -21.44 17.63 -10.69
N GLY A 126 -21.69 17.09 -9.51
CA GLY A 126 -23.01 16.63 -9.09
C GLY A 126 -23.11 15.11 -8.89
N LEU A 127 -24.27 14.68 -8.39
CA LEU A 127 -24.46 13.32 -7.90
C LEU A 127 -24.61 12.30 -9.03
N SER A 128 -24.06 11.10 -8.83
CA SER A 128 -24.29 9.90 -9.65
C SER A 128 -23.79 9.98 -11.10
N ASN A 129 -22.67 10.66 -11.33
CA ASN A 129 -22.03 10.67 -12.64
C ASN A 129 -21.26 9.38 -12.92
N VAL A 130 -21.35 8.91 -14.17
CA VAL A 130 -20.52 7.82 -14.70
C VAL A 130 -19.53 8.40 -15.69
N ILE A 131 -18.24 8.16 -15.50
CA ILE A 131 -17.18 8.61 -16.40
C ILE A 131 -16.52 7.38 -17.01
N LEU A 132 -16.42 7.38 -18.34
CA LEU A 132 -15.77 6.36 -19.15
C LEU A 132 -14.55 7.00 -19.82
N SER A 133 -13.35 6.64 -19.38
CA SER A 133 -12.09 7.16 -19.89
C SER A 133 -11.31 6.04 -20.57
N SER A 134 -11.37 6.02 -21.90
CA SER A 134 -10.67 5.06 -22.76
C SER A 134 -9.43 5.67 -23.43
N GLY A 135 -9.33 6.99 -23.45
CA GLY A 135 -8.23 7.74 -24.05
C GLY A 135 -6.93 7.62 -23.25
N THR A 136 -5.84 7.95 -23.91
CA THR A 136 -4.51 7.97 -23.28
C THR A 136 -4.26 9.30 -22.62
N ASN A 137 -3.69 9.31 -21.42
CA ASN A 137 -3.38 10.54 -20.68
C ASN A 137 -4.60 11.43 -20.38
N ASP A 138 -5.81 10.85 -20.39
CA ASP A 138 -7.02 11.57 -19.99
C ASP A 138 -6.87 12.13 -18.57
N THR A 139 -7.44 13.32 -18.34
CA THR A 139 -7.63 13.89 -17.01
C THR A 139 -9.10 13.84 -16.64
N VAL A 140 -9.40 13.16 -15.55
CA VAL A 140 -10.74 13.02 -14.98
C VAL A 140 -10.82 13.79 -13.67
N ILE A 141 -11.81 14.67 -13.54
CA ILE A 141 -12.05 15.45 -12.32
C ILE A 141 -13.47 15.16 -11.81
N LEU A 142 -13.54 14.63 -10.58
CA LEU A 142 -14.77 14.52 -9.81
C LEU A 142 -14.85 15.72 -8.87
N ALA A 143 -15.56 16.78 -9.31
CA ALA A 143 -15.61 18.06 -8.63
C ALA A 143 -16.45 17.99 -7.33
N SER A 144 -17.66 17.44 -7.44
CA SER A 144 -18.57 17.19 -6.33
C SER A 144 -19.48 16.00 -6.65
N GLY A 145 -20.03 15.38 -5.61
CA GLY A 145 -21.00 14.30 -5.72
C GLY A 145 -20.38 12.92 -5.90
N ALA A 146 -21.16 11.89 -5.55
CA ALA A 146 -20.73 10.51 -5.71
C ALA A 146 -20.62 10.16 -7.19
N GLY A 147 -19.51 9.52 -7.58
CA GLY A 147 -19.22 9.20 -8.98
C GLY A 147 -18.72 7.77 -9.19
N ARG A 148 -18.92 7.26 -10.40
CA ARG A 148 -18.28 6.03 -10.88
C ARG A 148 -17.32 6.38 -12.02
N VAL A 149 -16.05 6.01 -11.90
CA VAL A 149 -15.05 6.17 -12.96
C VAL A 149 -14.60 4.79 -13.43
N VAL A 150 -14.58 4.61 -14.75
CA VAL A 150 -13.98 3.45 -15.41
C VAL A 150 -12.90 3.99 -16.34
N ALA A 151 -11.63 3.80 -15.94
CA ALA A 151 -10.45 4.25 -16.66
C ALA A 151 -9.73 3.04 -17.26
N THR A 152 -9.89 2.84 -18.57
CA THR A 152 -9.27 1.74 -19.30
C THR A 152 -8.06 2.16 -20.12
N GLY A 153 -7.92 3.45 -20.40
CA GLY A 153 -6.76 4.01 -21.09
C GLY A 153 -5.50 4.06 -20.23
N THR A 154 -4.34 4.17 -20.86
CA THR A 154 -3.05 4.30 -20.16
C THR A 154 -2.80 5.75 -19.76
N GLY A 155 -2.15 5.98 -18.62
CA GLY A 155 -1.75 7.33 -18.21
C GLY A 155 -2.89 8.19 -17.68
N VAL A 156 -4.07 7.60 -17.40
CA VAL A 156 -5.24 8.37 -16.95
C VAL A 156 -4.99 8.95 -15.56
N GLY A 157 -5.13 10.27 -15.44
CA GLY A 157 -5.13 11.01 -14.19
C GLY A 157 -6.54 11.19 -13.65
N ILE A 158 -6.78 10.82 -12.40
CA ILE A 158 -8.07 10.99 -11.71
C ILE A 158 -7.85 11.86 -10.48
N LEU A 159 -8.52 13.00 -10.43
CA LEU A 159 -8.52 13.91 -9.29
C LEU A 159 -9.92 14.00 -8.68
N MET A 160 -9.99 13.78 -7.37
CA MET A 160 -11.21 13.85 -6.60
C MET A 160 -11.13 15.01 -5.60
N SER A 161 -11.88 16.10 -5.84
CA SER A 161 -11.85 17.28 -4.97
C SER A 161 -12.97 17.31 -3.92
N GLY A 162 -13.96 16.42 -4.04
CA GLY A 162 -15.13 16.36 -3.16
C GLY A 162 -14.94 15.51 -1.89
N ALA A 163 -15.92 15.64 -0.99
CA ALA A 163 -16.06 14.80 0.21
C ALA A 163 -16.96 13.58 -0.01
N ASP A 164 -17.42 13.38 -1.24
CA ASP A 164 -18.38 12.34 -1.60
C ASP A 164 -17.70 11.01 -1.90
N ASN A 165 -18.48 9.94 -1.79
CA ASN A 165 -17.99 8.60 -2.03
C ASN A 165 -17.83 8.32 -3.53
N ALA A 166 -16.80 7.59 -3.93
CA ALA A 166 -16.67 7.17 -5.32
C ALA A 166 -16.32 5.69 -5.48
N LEU A 167 -16.66 5.20 -6.66
CA LEU A 167 -16.26 3.91 -7.18
C LEU A 167 -15.33 4.13 -8.37
N VAL A 168 -14.11 3.64 -8.30
CA VAL A 168 -13.12 3.78 -9.37
C VAL A 168 -12.64 2.40 -9.79
N THR A 169 -12.59 2.17 -11.10
CA THR A 169 -11.94 1.01 -11.69
C THR A 169 -10.89 1.48 -12.68
N MET A 170 -9.65 1.05 -12.47
CA MET A 170 -8.51 1.31 -13.35
C MET A 170 -8.04 -0.01 -13.95
N SER A 171 -7.72 -0.01 -15.25
CA SER A 171 -7.15 -1.18 -15.93
C SER A 171 -6.00 -0.86 -16.89
N GLY A 172 -5.86 0.40 -17.31
CA GLY A 172 -4.66 0.85 -18.01
C GLY A 172 -3.54 1.14 -17.01
N GLY A 173 -2.29 1.10 -17.45
CA GLY A 173 -1.14 1.39 -16.59
C GLY A 173 -0.66 2.84 -16.63
N ASN A 174 0.25 3.17 -15.72
CA ASN A 174 0.88 4.48 -15.53
C ASN A 174 -0.10 5.62 -15.16
N GLY A 175 -1.26 5.29 -14.62
CA GLY A 175 -2.24 6.23 -14.13
C GLY A 175 -1.84 6.89 -12.81
N LEU A 176 -2.53 7.99 -12.53
CA LEU A 176 -2.43 8.74 -11.27
C LEU A 176 -3.83 8.86 -10.67
N LEU A 177 -4.01 8.45 -9.42
CA LEU A 177 -5.23 8.71 -8.67
C LEU A 177 -4.91 9.56 -7.45
N ILE A 178 -5.67 10.64 -7.25
CA ILE A 178 -5.66 11.45 -6.03
C ILE A 178 -7.07 11.50 -5.47
N GLY A 179 -7.26 10.80 -4.35
CA GLY A 179 -8.52 10.69 -3.62
C GLY A 179 -8.85 11.93 -2.80
N GLY A 180 -10.16 12.16 -2.62
CA GLY A 180 -10.72 13.21 -1.77
C GLY A 180 -10.96 12.73 -0.34
N SER A 181 -11.66 13.54 0.46
CA SER A 181 -11.97 13.19 1.86
C SER A 181 -13.13 12.19 2.02
N GLY A 182 -13.88 11.92 0.95
CA GLY A 182 -14.93 10.90 0.92
C GLY A 182 -14.39 9.47 0.91
N SER A 183 -15.29 8.49 1.01
CA SER A 183 -14.89 7.09 0.95
C SER A 183 -14.59 6.66 -0.49
N LEU A 184 -13.53 5.88 -0.70
CA LEU A 184 -13.14 5.41 -2.02
C LEU A 184 -13.20 3.88 -2.09
N ASN A 185 -13.95 3.35 -3.07
CA ASN A 185 -13.85 1.97 -3.48
C ASN A 185 -13.06 1.92 -4.78
N LEU A 186 -11.84 1.37 -4.74
CA LEU A 186 -10.93 1.29 -5.87
C LEU A 186 -10.64 -0.16 -6.23
N VAL A 187 -10.77 -0.49 -7.50
CA VAL A 187 -10.21 -1.70 -8.09
C VAL A 187 -9.22 -1.27 -9.16
N ASP A 188 -7.96 -1.62 -8.98
CA ASP A 188 -6.90 -1.33 -9.94
C ASP A 188 -6.29 -2.63 -10.48
N ASN A 189 -6.51 -2.89 -11.76
CA ASN A 189 -5.90 -3.99 -12.50
C ASN A 189 -4.77 -3.50 -13.43
N GLY A 190 -4.47 -2.20 -13.40
CA GLY A 190 -3.41 -1.55 -14.14
C GLY A 190 -2.03 -1.84 -13.57
N SER A 191 -1.01 -1.29 -14.21
CA SER A 191 0.38 -1.47 -13.79
C SER A 191 1.11 -0.14 -13.69
N ASN A 192 1.99 -0.03 -12.71
CA ASN A 192 2.79 1.18 -12.46
C ASN A 192 1.95 2.42 -12.15
N ASP A 193 0.79 2.21 -11.52
CA ASP A 193 -0.11 3.27 -11.12
C ASP A 193 0.36 3.91 -9.81
N THR A 194 0.17 5.23 -9.69
CA THR A 194 0.43 5.98 -8.46
C THR A 194 -0.90 6.39 -7.85
N ILE A 195 -1.19 5.91 -6.65
CA ILE A 195 -2.49 6.05 -6.01
C ILE A 195 -2.30 6.75 -4.66
N GLY A 196 -2.68 8.01 -4.58
CA GLY A 196 -2.81 8.76 -3.34
C GLY A 196 -4.24 8.70 -2.84
N LEU A 197 -4.47 8.06 -1.70
CA LEU A 197 -5.77 8.04 -1.04
C LEU A 197 -5.93 9.31 -0.19
N GLY A 198 -7.17 9.79 -0.08
CA GLY A 198 -7.48 10.89 0.83
C GLY A 198 -7.73 10.42 2.26
N SER A 199 -8.26 11.33 3.08
CA SER A 199 -8.48 11.11 4.52
C SER A 199 -9.71 10.23 4.86
N GLY A 200 -10.56 9.94 3.87
CA GLY A 200 -11.72 9.06 4.05
C GLY A 200 -11.35 7.59 4.20
N THR A 201 -12.37 6.75 4.44
CA THR A 201 -12.17 5.29 4.47
C THR A 201 -12.06 4.75 3.04
N SER A 202 -10.99 4.03 2.74
CA SER A 202 -10.76 3.47 1.41
C SER A 202 -10.75 1.95 1.43
N THR A 203 -11.47 1.33 0.51
CA THR A 203 -11.38 -0.09 0.20
C THR A 203 -10.72 -0.24 -1.16
N VAL A 204 -9.55 -0.86 -1.20
CA VAL A 204 -8.71 -0.94 -2.39
C VAL A 204 -8.40 -2.39 -2.72
N THR A 205 -8.53 -2.76 -3.99
CA THR A 205 -8.03 -4.02 -4.53
C THR A 205 -7.01 -3.73 -5.61
N LEU A 206 -5.76 -4.15 -5.41
CA LEU A 206 -4.69 -4.10 -6.41
C LEU A 206 -4.57 -5.48 -7.04
N GLY A 207 -5.05 -5.62 -8.27
CA GLY A 207 -4.97 -6.84 -9.08
C GLY A 207 -3.81 -6.86 -10.08
N GLY A 208 -3.23 -5.69 -10.39
CA GLY A 208 -2.16 -5.56 -11.37
C GLY A 208 -0.74 -5.64 -10.80
N SER A 209 0.16 -4.74 -11.18
CA SER A 209 1.55 -4.85 -10.69
C SER A 209 2.35 -3.54 -10.69
N GLY A 210 3.27 -3.40 -9.75
CA GLY A 210 4.20 -2.29 -9.69
C GLY A 210 3.56 -0.99 -9.20
N ASN A 211 2.41 -1.09 -8.52
CA ASN A 211 1.64 0.06 -8.11
C ASN A 211 2.19 0.64 -6.81
N GLN A 212 2.09 1.96 -6.68
CA GLN A 212 2.48 2.69 -5.48
C GLN A 212 1.23 3.25 -4.82
N LEU A 213 0.93 2.82 -3.60
CA LEU A 213 -0.23 3.25 -2.83
C LEU A 213 0.19 4.07 -1.61
N PHE A 214 -0.37 5.27 -1.47
CA PHE A 214 -0.17 6.15 -0.33
C PHE A 214 -1.50 6.33 0.40
N GLY A 215 -1.59 5.81 1.62
CA GLY A 215 -2.73 5.94 2.52
C GLY A 215 -2.67 7.21 3.35
N ASN A 216 -3.84 7.77 3.70
CA ASN A 216 -3.97 8.89 4.63
C ASN A 216 -5.07 8.61 5.67
N GLY A 217 -6.25 8.18 5.21
CA GLY A 217 -7.35 7.70 6.05
C GLY A 217 -7.28 6.22 6.42
N THR A 218 -8.39 5.67 6.90
CA THR A 218 -8.53 4.23 7.18
C THR A 218 -8.46 3.43 5.89
N LEU A 219 -7.66 2.36 5.87
CA LEU A 219 -7.40 1.56 4.67
C LEU A 219 -7.79 0.09 4.88
N ASN A 220 -8.58 -0.44 3.95
CA ASN A 220 -8.76 -1.87 3.75
C ASN A 220 -8.21 -2.24 2.38
N LEU A 221 -7.07 -2.93 2.34
CA LEU A 221 -6.33 -3.23 1.13
C LEU A 221 -6.22 -4.73 0.89
N VAL A 222 -6.55 -5.15 -0.33
CA VAL A 222 -6.24 -6.47 -0.87
C VAL A 222 -5.27 -6.34 -2.02
N ILE A 223 -4.14 -7.03 -1.94
CA ILE A 223 -3.11 -7.10 -2.98
C ILE A 223 -3.16 -8.52 -3.57
N ASN A 224 -3.77 -8.63 -4.74
CA ASN A 224 -3.76 -9.83 -5.56
C ASN A 224 -2.63 -9.81 -6.61
N GLY A 225 -2.11 -8.60 -6.88
CA GLY A 225 -1.03 -8.30 -7.79
C GLY A 225 0.36 -8.66 -7.29
N SER A 226 1.38 -8.04 -7.91
CA SER A 226 2.78 -8.26 -7.56
C SER A 226 3.59 -6.97 -7.64
N ASN A 227 4.70 -6.89 -6.90
CA ASN A 227 5.61 -5.74 -6.87
C ASN A 227 4.96 -4.42 -6.43
N ASP A 228 3.87 -4.49 -5.69
CA ASP A 228 3.18 -3.32 -5.17
C ASP A 228 3.88 -2.81 -3.91
N THR A 229 4.02 -1.49 -3.82
CA THR A 229 4.59 -0.78 -2.67
C THR A 229 3.51 0.06 -2.01
N VAL A 230 3.35 -0.10 -0.71
CA VAL A 230 2.28 0.54 0.07
C VAL A 230 2.88 1.32 1.22
N LEU A 231 2.55 2.60 1.33
CA LEU A 231 2.70 3.37 2.57
C LEU A 231 1.31 3.58 3.15
N THR A 232 1.07 3.11 4.36
CA THR A 232 -0.21 3.29 5.06
C THR A 232 -0.28 4.66 5.76
N GLY A 233 -1.48 5.05 6.22
CA GLY A 233 -1.71 6.35 6.85
C GLY A 233 -1.08 6.47 8.24
N ALA A 234 -0.64 7.68 8.59
CA ALA A 234 0.07 7.92 9.85
C ALA A 234 -0.80 7.97 11.11
N ALA A 235 -2.12 8.19 10.95
CA ALA A 235 -3.04 8.40 12.07
C ALA A 235 -4.25 7.46 12.06
N SER A 236 -4.38 6.62 11.02
CA SER A 236 -5.55 5.75 10.84
C SER A 236 -5.11 4.30 10.65
N PRO A 237 -5.88 3.34 11.17
CA PRO A 237 -5.54 1.93 11.04
C PRO A 237 -5.61 1.47 9.59
N ALA A 238 -4.74 0.54 9.25
CA ALA A 238 -4.72 -0.13 7.96
C ALA A 238 -4.82 -1.65 8.13
N THR A 239 -5.67 -2.28 7.31
CA THR A 239 -5.67 -3.72 7.09
C THR A 239 -5.14 -4.00 5.68
N VAL A 240 -4.14 -4.87 5.58
CA VAL A 240 -3.51 -5.22 4.30
C VAL A 240 -3.44 -6.74 4.19
N GLN A 241 -4.07 -7.29 3.15
CA GLN A 241 -3.96 -8.70 2.81
C GLN A 241 -3.26 -8.85 1.46
N ALA A 242 -2.11 -9.51 1.45
CA ALA A 242 -1.33 -9.77 0.25
C ALA A 242 -1.33 -11.26 -0.09
N SER A 243 -1.76 -11.63 -1.30
CA SER A 243 -1.71 -13.02 -1.77
C SER A 243 -0.29 -13.42 -2.22
N SER A 244 0.47 -12.45 -2.73
CA SER A 244 1.85 -12.56 -3.20
C SER A 244 2.79 -11.67 -2.37
N SER A 245 4.01 -11.46 -2.86
CA SER A 245 5.00 -10.55 -2.28
C SER A 245 4.54 -9.09 -2.40
N ALA A 246 4.59 -8.38 -1.27
CA ALA A 246 4.34 -6.94 -1.21
C ALA A 246 5.40 -6.24 -0.34
N VAL A 247 5.58 -4.94 -0.57
CA VAL A 247 6.37 -4.07 0.31
C VAL A 247 5.42 -3.11 1.01
N VAL A 248 5.34 -3.19 2.33
CA VAL A 248 4.41 -2.38 3.13
C VAL A 248 5.17 -1.59 4.20
N PHE A 249 4.93 -0.29 4.22
CA PHE A 249 5.39 0.62 5.25
C PHE A 249 4.19 1.04 6.11
N ASP A 250 4.27 0.77 7.41
CA ASP A 250 3.32 1.30 8.38
C ASP A 250 3.57 2.82 8.51
N GLY A 251 2.50 3.61 8.43
CA GLY A 251 2.57 5.05 8.60
C GLY A 251 2.61 5.50 10.07
N GLY A 252 2.19 4.64 11.01
CA GLY A 252 2.02 4.97 12.43
C GLY A 252 0.60 4.80 12.97
N GLY A 253 -0.38 4.63 12.08
CA GLY A 253 -1.80 4.49 12.46
C GLY A 253 -2.18 3.11 12.98
N GLY A 254 -1.23 2.17 13.01
CA GLY A 254 -1.46 0.76 13.33
C GLY A 254 -1.72 -0.05 12.07
N LEU A 255 -1.07 -1.20 11.97
CA LEU A 255 -1.13 -2.07 10.80
C LEU A 255 -1.50 -3.49 11.20
N SER A 256 -2.52 -4.04 10.56
CA SER A 256 -2.78 -5.47 10.52
C SER A 256 -2.45 -6.00 9.12
N PHE A 257 -1.38 -6.78 9.03
CA PHE A 257 -0.89 -7.33 7.77
C PHE A 257 -1.07 -8.85 7.73
N VAL A 258 -1.62 -9.36 6.63
CA VAL A 258 -1.71 -10.79 6.33
C VAL A 258 -0.98 -11.09 5.02
N GLY A 259 0.12 -11.84 5.12
CA GLY A 259 0.91 -12.30 3.97
C GLY A 259 0.45 -13.65 3.43
N GLY A 260 0.66 -13.87 2.14
CA GLY A 260 0.25 -15.07 1.42
C GLY A 260 1.42 -16.00 1.08
N ALA A 261 1.48 -16.42 -0.18
CA ALA A 261 2.48 -17.39 -0.66
C ALA A 261 3.82 -16.75 -1.03
N GLY A 262 3.85 -15.44 -1.30
CA GLY A 262 5.08 -14.68 -1.55
C GLY A 262 5.68 -14.12 -0.26
N THR A 263 7.01 -14.01 -0.21
CA THR A 263 7.72 -13.33 0.88
C THR A 263 7.43 -11.84 0.81
N SER A 264 6.89 -11.27 1.89
CA SER A 264 6.59 -9.84 1.96
C SER A 264 7.59 -9.11 2.84
N THR A 265 7.84 -7.85 2.52
CA THR A 265 8.62 -6.94 3.35
C THR A 265 7.66 -6.00 4.07
N VAL A 266 7.74 -5.96 5.40
CA VAL A 266 6.95 -5.05 6.23
C VAL A 266 7.88 -4.22 7.09
N VAL A 267 7.77 -2.91 7.01
CA VAL A 267 8.46 -1.97 7.89
C VAL A 267 7.42 -1.34 8.78
N GLY A 268 7.46 -1.61 10.08
CA GLY A 268 6.50 -1.01 11.01
C GLY A 268 6.80 0.48 11.26
N ALA A 269 6.04 1.15 12.11
CA ALA A 269 6.23 2.57 12.45
C ALA A 269 6.66 2.80 13.90
N SER A 270 7.19 3.98 14.20
CA SER A 270 7.63 4.36 15.55
C SER A 270 6.42 4.50 16.50
N GLY A 271 6.49 3.88 17.68
CA GLY A 271 5.43 3.89 18.68
C GLY A 271 4.13 3.15 18.31
N ALA A 272 4.06 2.56 17.11
CA ALA A 272 2.89 1.85 16.64
C ALA A 272 2.85 0.40 17.15
N THR A 273 1.65 -0.18 17.14
CA THR A 273 1.47 -1.64 17.21
C THR A 273 1.25 -2.16 15.79
N THR A 274 2.05 -3.15 15.40
CA THR A 274 1.97 -3.78 14.08
C THR A 274 1.73 -5.28 14.27
N ASP A 275 0.57 -5.76 13.83
CA ASP A 275 0.20 -7.17 13.86
C ASP A 275 0.44 -7.79 12.48
N VAL A 276 1.22 -8.85 12.42
CA VAL A 276 1.64 -9.50 11.18
C VAL A 276 1.33 -10.99 11.28
N SER A 277 0.56 -11.51 10.33
CA SER A 277 0.40 -12.95 10.12
C SER A 277 0.92 -13.30 8.74
N VAL A 278 2.00 -14.06 8.62
CA VAL A 278 2.53 -14.47 7.32
C VAL A 278 2.12 -15.88 6.96
N GLY A 279 1.83 -16.10 5.67
CA GLY A 279 1.54 -17.40 5.11
C GLY A 279 2.82 -18.20 4.80
N SER A 280 2.77 -19.00 3.72
CA SER A 280 3.89 -19.86 3.33
C SER A 280 5.08 -19.09 2.74
N GLY A 281 4.91 -17.82 2.39
CA GLY A 281 5.96 -17.01 1.77
C GLY A 281 7.03 -16.50 2.73
N GLY A 282 6.76 -16.44 4.04
CA GLY A 282 7.68 -15.86 5.01
C GLY A 282 7.65 -14.33 5.05
N LEU A 283 8.63 -13.74 5.74
CA LEU A 283 8.63 -12.31 6.09
C LEU A 283 10.04 -11.72 6.09
N VAL A 284 10.17 -10.48 5.63
CA VAL A 284 11.24 -9.59 6.05
C VAL A 284 10.60 -8.45 6.85
N PHE A 285 10.94 -8.32 8.13
CA PHE A 285 10.37 -7.30 9.01
C PHE A 285 11.44 -6.33 9.51
N GLY A 286 11.14 -5.04 9.46
CA GLY A 286 11.95 -3.99 10.09
C GLY A 286 11.15 -3.23 11.12
N ALA A 287 11.56 -3.30 12.38
CA ALA A 287 10.96 -2.52 13.45
C ALA A 287 11.51 -1.08 13.46
N ASN A 288 10.65 -0.16 13.88
CA ASN A 288 11.04 1.21 14.20
C ASN A 288 11.09 1.42 15.72
N SER A 289 11.50 2.60 16.17
CA SER A 289 11.70 2.86 17.60
C SER A 289 10.41 2.71 18.42
N ASN A 290 10.51 2.18 19.64
CA ASN A 290 9.39 2.00 20.57
C ASN A 290 8.18 1.26 20.00
N GLN A 291 8.39 0.42 18.98
CA GLN A 291 7.33 -0.33 18.32
C GLN A 291 7.02 -1.62 19.08
N THR A 292 5.75 -2.01 19.12
CA THR A 292 5.37 -3.39 19.47
C THR A 292 4.95 -4.12 18.19
N ALA A 293 5.65 -5.21 17.84
CA ALA A 293 5.29 -6.04 16.71
C ALA A 293 4.88 -7.43 17.17
N ASN A 294 3.69 -7.88 16.78
CA ASN A 294 3.23 -9.25 17.03
C ASN A 294 3.24 -10.00 15.69
N ILE A 295 4.14 -10.96 15.56
CA ILE A 295 4.41 -11.67 14.31
C ILE A 295 4.04 -13.15 14.50
N VAL A 296 3.06 -13.61 13.75
CA VAL A 296 2.68 -15.01 13.63
C VAL A 296 3.24 -15.54 12.31
N ALA A 297 4.22 -16.44 12.41
CA ALA A 297 4.83 -17.09 11.28
C ALA A 297 3.94 -18.19 10.69
N GLY A 298 4.03 -18.31 9.38
CA GLY A 298 3.55 -19.48 8.64
C GLY A 298 4.66 -20.51 8.47
N THR A 299 4.71 -21.14 7.30
CA THR A 299 5.73 -22.16 6.98
C THR A 299 6.98 -21.58 6.33
N GLY A 300 6.94 -20.33 5.87
CA GLY A 300 8.10 -19.64 5.31
C GLY A 300 8.99 -19.06 6.42
N GLY A 301 10.31 -18.99 6.16
CA GLY A 301 11.26 -18.40 7.10
C GLY A 301 11.05 -16.89 7.24
N SER A 302 11.37 -16.35 8.42
CA SER A 302 11.27 -14.91 8.68
C SER A 302 12.64 -14.32 9.02
N THR A 303 12.96 -13.16 8.46
CA THR A 303 14.09 -12.33 8.90
C THR A 303 13.52 -11.07 9.53
N ILE A 304 13.88 -10.82 10.78
CA ILE A 304 13.30 -9.76 11.59
C ILE A 304 14.43 -8.90 12.15
N PHE A 305 14.36 -7.60 11.89
CA PHE A 305 15.25 -6.60 12.45
C PHE A 305 14.51 -5.83 13.55
N GLY A 306 15.05 -5.83 14.76
CA GLY A 306 14.58 -5.00 15.86
C GLY A 306 14.88 -3.52 15.63
N GLY A 307 14.43 -2.67 16.55
CA GLY A 307 14.75 -1.23 16.58
C GLY A 307 14.64 -0.65 17.99
N SER A 308 15.40 0.39 18.30
CA SER A 308 15.52 0.96 19.65
C SER A 308 14.20 1.07 20.43
N GLY A 309 14.09 0.42 21.58
CA GLY A 309 12.91 0.41 22.44
C GLY A 309 11.79 -0.51 21.97
N SER A 310 11.98 -1.26 20.87
CA SER A 310 10.95 -2.16 20.34
C SER A 310 10.81 -3.45 21.13
N VAL A 311 9.61 -4.01 21.07
CA VAL A 311 9.28 -5.35 21.56
C VAL A 311 8.72 -6.14 20.40
N ILE A 312 9.46 -7.17 19.99
CA ILE A 312 9.10 -8.08 18.91
C ILE A 312 8.65 -9.39 19.53
N ASN A 313 7.37 -9.74 19.35
CA ASN A 313 6.81 -11.03 19.73
C ASN A 313 6.65 -11.89 18.49
N PHE A 314 7.44 -12.94 18.38
CA PHE A 314 7.43 -13.91 17.30
C PHE A 314 6.84 -15.24 17.78
N SER A 315 5.95 -15.82 16.98
CA SER A 315 5.31 -17.11 17.29
C SER A 315 5.03 -17.91 16.02
N GLY A 316 4.92 -19.23 16.14
CA GLY A 316 4.65 -20.11 15.00
C GLY A 316 5.23 -21.51 15.16
N SER A 317 4.70 -22.48 14.40
CA SER A 317 5.02 -23.90 14.58
C SER A 317 5.94 -24.51 13.52
N LEU A 318 6.10 -23.87 12.37
CA LEU A 318 6.70 -24.50 11.18
C LEU A 318 7.74 -23.62 10.45
N GLY A 319 8.07 -22.44 10.99
CA GLY A 319 9.03 -21.50 10.41
C GLY A 319 10.07 -21.06 11.42
N SER A 320 11.35 -21.22 11.08
CA SER A 320 12.48 -20.61 11.81
C SER A 320 12.55 -19.11 11.52
N ALA A 321 12.97 -18.33 12.53
CA ALA A 321 13.29 -16.93 12.35
C ALA A 321 14.77 -16.63 12.58
N THR A 322 15.27 -15.65 11.82
CA THR A 322 16.50 -14.91 12.09
C THR A 322 16.08 -13.57 12.70
N LEU A 323 16.31 -13.38 14.00
CA LEU A 323 16.02 -12.15 14.72
C LEU A 323 17.32 -11.41 15.02
N VAL A 324 17.43 -10.19 14.52
CA VAL A 324 18.65 -9.38 14.64
C VAL A 324 18.30 -8.08 15.35
N ALA A 325 18.96 -7.81 16.47
CA ALA A 325 18.83 -6.54 17.16
C ALA A 325 19.53 -5.44 16.35
N SER A 326 19.04 -4.22 16.52
CA SER A 326 19.64 -3.01 15.93
C SER A 326 20.29 -2.20 17.04
N GLY A 327 20.74 -0.97 16.74
CA GLY A 327 21.19 -0.07 17.80
C GLY A 327 20.05 0.36 18.73
N GLY A 328 20.28 0.28 20.04
CA GLY A 328 19.30 0.57 21.07
C GLY A 328 19.13 -0.59 22.04
N SER A 329 18.16 -0.48 22.95
CA SER A 329 17.75 -1.59 23.81
C SER A 329 16.41 -2.14 23.31
N GLU A 330 16.32 -3.44 23.07
CA GLU A 330 15.15 -4.07 22.46
C GLU A 330 14.84 -5.43 23.09
N THR A 331 13.64 -5.95 22.80
CA THR A 331 13.24 -7.32 23.12
C THR A 331 12.93 -8.08 21.84
N LEU A 332 13.61 -9.20 21.64
CA LEU A 332 13.38 -10.20 20.61
C LEU A 332 12.84 -11.46 21.28
N ASN A 333 11.53 -11.65 21.24
CA ASN A 333 10.83 -12.71 21.97
C ASN A 333 10.21 -13.72 21.02
N ALA A 334 10.76 -14.93 20.94
CA ALA A 334 10.24 -16.07 20.21
C ALA A 334 9.66 -17.18 21.13
N ALA A 335 9.25 -16.87 22.37
CA ALA A 335 8.70 -17.87 23.30
C ALA A 335 7.49 -18.63 22.76
N GLY A 336 6.76 -18.06 21.79
CA GLY A 336 5.66 -18.72 21.09
C GLY A 336 6.07 -19.54 19.87
N SER A 337 7.36 -19.70 19.60
CA SER A 337 7.91 -20.44 18.45
C SER A 337 8.27 -21.88 18.84
N SER A 338 8.03 -22.82 17.95
CA SER A 338 8.62 -24.17 18.00
C SER A 338 9.66 -24.42 16.91
N GLY A 339 9.99 -23.40 16.11
CA GLY A 339 11.08 -23.45 15.15
C GLY A 339 12.44 -23.24 15.83
N ASN A 340 13.51 -23.67 15.16
CA ASN A 340 14.89 -23.39 15.58
C ASN A 340 15.25 -21.97 15.10
N ASN A 341 15.36 -21.02 16.02
CA ASN A 341 15.57 -19.61 15.71
C ASN A 341 17.03 -19.22 15.89
N PHE A 342 17.44 -18.21 15.15
CA PHE A 342 18.74 -17.58 15.29
C PHE A 342 18.53 -16.16 15.80
N PHE A 343 19.25 -15.80 16.87
CA PHE A 343 19.26 -14.46 17.44
C PHE A 343 20.67 -13.87 17.35
N ALA A 344 20.74 -12.58 17.02
CA ALA A 344 21.95 -11.80 17.16
C ALA A 344 21.65 -10.47 17.84
N ALA A 345 22.29 -10.23 18.98
CA ALA A 345 22.32 -8.92 19.60
C ALA A 345 23.19 -7.94 18.79
N SER A 346 23.01 -6.65 19.07
CA SER A 346 23.76 -5.58 18.41
C SER A 346 25.23 -5.67 18.76
N THR A 347 26.14 -5.53 17.79
CA THR A 347 27.58 -5.39 18.07
C THR A 347 27.98 -3.92 18.29
N LEU A 348 27.02 -3.02 18.42
CA LEU A 348 27.21 -1.57 18.53
C LEU A 348 26.64 -1.07 19.84
N GLY A 349 27.37 -0.15 20.49
CA GLY A 349 26.92 0.50 21.71
C GLY A 349 27.12 -0.35 22.97
N SER A 350 26.46 0.05 24.04
CA SER A 350 26.41 -0.60 25.35
C SER A 350 24.99 -0.94 25.80
N GLU A 351 24.02 -0.69 24.93
CA GLU A 351 22.61 -0.93 25.11
C GLU A 351 22.30 -2.43 25.16
N THR A 352 21.19 -2.80 25.80
CA THR A 352 20.91 -4.19 26.15
C THR A 352 19.86 -4.83 25.24
N THR A 353 20.11 -6.05 24.77
CA THR A 353 19.14 -6.87 24.05
C THR A 353 18.56 -7.94 24.98
N SER A 354 17.24 -8.07 25.03
CA SER A 354 16.57 -9.24 25.61
C SER A 354 16.22 -10.22 24.51
N MET A 355 16.83 -11.40 24.51
CA MET A 355 16.58 -12.49 23.57
C MET A 355 15.90 -13.63 24.30
N VAL A 356 14.73 -14.05 23.82
CA VAL A 356 13.95 -15.15 24.37
C VAL A 356 13.65 -16.14 23.25
N GLY A 357 14.17 -17.35 23.37
CA GLY A 357 13.97 -18.48 22.47
C GLY A 357 12.61 -19.14 22.66
N GLY A 358 12.38 -20.22 21.94
CA GLY A 358 11.15 -20.99 21.91
C GLY A 358 11.32 -22.40 22.46
N SER A 359 10.64 -23.36 21.83
CA SER A 359 10.77 -24.79 22.17
C SER A 359 11.68 -25.57 21.21
N GLY A 360 12.24 -24.88 20.21
CA GLY A 360 13.21 -25.43 19.26
C GLY A 360 14.64 -25.28 19.77
N SER A 361 15.60 -25.85 19.05
CA SER A 361 17.02 -25.62 19.31
C SER A 361 17.43 -24.27 18.76
N ASP A 362 17.54 -23.28 19.64
CA ASP A 362 17.85 -21.91 19.28
C ASP A 362 19.36 -21.62 19.33
N THR A 363 19.79 -20.61 18.58
CA THR A 363 21.16 -20.09 18.62
C THR A 363 21.11 -18.62 18.97
N MET A 364 21.81 -18.23 20.03
CA MET A 364 21.85 -16.87 20.54
C MET A 364 23.28 -16.34 20.53
N LEU A 365 23.50 -15.32 19.70
CA LEU A 365 24.77 -14.62 19.60
C LEU A 365 24.73 -13.37 20.49
N ALA A 366 25.58 -13.35 21.51
CA ALA A 366 25.80 -12.17 22.34
C ALA A 366 26.46 -11.05 21.53
N GLY A 367 26.06 -9.82 21.84
CA GLY A 367 26.51 -8.61 21.19
C GLY A 367 27.42 -7.81 22.10
N ALA A 368 27.48 -6.51 21.83
CA ALA A 368 27.93 -5.52 22.78
C ALA A 368 26.77 -5.17 23.71
N GLY A 369 27.08 -4.65 24.90
CA GLY A 369 26.09 -4.33 25.92
C GLY A 369 26.02 -5.39 27.00
N SER A 370 24.95 -5.32 27.80
CA SER A 370 24.65 -6.31 28.83
C SER A 370 23.39 -7.05 28.43
N ASP A 371 23.55 -8.06 27.59
CA ASP A 371 22.44 -8.77 26.98
C ASP A 371 21.86 -9.83 27.93
N THR A 372 20.59 -10.16 27.72
CA THR A 372 19.90 -11.23 28.45
C THR A 372 19.39 -12.27 27.46
N MET A 373 19.78 -13.52 27.66
CA MET A 373 19.44 -14.66 26.82
C MET A 373 18.66 -15.72 27.63
N THR A 374 17.53 -16.16 27.08
CA THR A 374 16.67 -17.21 27.66
C THR A 374 16.39 -18.23 26.56
N GLY A 375 16.98 -19.42 26.62
CA GLY A 375 16.84 -20.43 25.55
C GLY A 375 15.44 -21.04 25.48
N ASN A 376 14.81 -21.20 26.64
CA ASN A 376 13.63 -22.00 26.92
C ASN A 376 13.90 -23.51 26.73
N ALA A 377 13.07 -24.21 25.96
CA ALA A 377 13.22 -25.66 25.80
C ALA A 377 13.92 -25.95 24.48
N GLY A 378 14.80 -26.94 24.46
CA GLY A 378 15.60 -27.22 23.27
C GLY A 378 17.00 -27.61 23.66
N SER A 379 17.83 -27.86 22.66
CA SER A 379 19.29 -27.86 22.86
C SER A 379 19.81 -26.56 22.30
N ASP A 380 20.02 -25.58 23.17
CA ASP A 380 20.31 -24.21 22.77
C ASP A 380 21.81 -23.92 22.74
N TYR A 381 22.18 -22.98 21.88
CA TYR A 381 23.55 -22.52 21.69
C TYR A 381 23.70 -21.07 22.12
N PHE A 382 24.42 -20.84 23.21
CA PHE A 382 24.80 -19.50 23.65
C PHE A 382 26.22 -19.20 23.16
N MET A 383 26.37 -18.23 22.27
CA MET A 383 27.62 -17.95 21.57
C MET A 383 28.16 -16.57 21.92
N PHE A 384 29.43 -16.53 22.33
CA PHE A 384 30.14 -15.31 22.69
C PHE A 384 31.39 -15.21 21.83
N PHE A 385 31.58 -14.05 21.20
CA PHE A 385 32.75 -13.74 20.39
C PHE A 385 33.49 -12.58 21.04
N ASN A 386 34.79 -12.75 21.29
CA ASN A 386 35.64 -11.70 21.86
C ASN A 386 35.56 -10.37 21.08
N ALA A 387 35.41 -10.46 19.75
CA ALA A 387 35.25 -9.29 18.90
C ALA A 387 33.96 -8.49 19.14
N ASN A 388 32.95 -9.07 19.80
CA ASN A 388 31.62 -8.48 19.96
C ASN A 388 31.32 -8.03 21.39
N THR A 389 31.74 -8.79 22.42
CA THR A 389 31.27 -8.62 23.81
C THR A 389 31.92 -7.46 24.57
N GLN A 390 33.04 -6.92 24.09
CA GLN A 390 33.68 -5.70 24.59
C GLN A 390 33.97 -5.65 26.11
N GLY A 391 34.17 -6.80 26.75
CA GLY A 391 34.43 -6.85 28.19
C GLY A 391 33.20 -6.56 29.08
N LEU A 392 31.99 -6.60 28.51
CA LEU A 392 30.75 -6.29 29.21
C LEU A 392 30.14 -7.55 29.85
N HIS A 393 28.93 -7.43 30.40
CA HIS A 393 28.34 -8.44 31.29
C HIS A 393 26.97 -8.91 30.78
N ASP A 394 26.93 -10.15 30.32
CA ASP A 394 25.73 -10.81 29.80
C ASP A 394 25.12 -11.81 30.79
N TYR A 395 23.85 -12.13 30.56
CA TYR A 395 23.07 -13.04 31.39
C TYR A 395 22.45 -14.16 30.56
N VAL A 396 22.60 -15.40 31.02
CA VAL A 396 21.85 -16.56 30.54
C VAL A 396 20.92 -17.01 31.67
N THR A 397 19.62 -17.04 31.42
CA THR A 397 18.62 -17.12 32.51
C THR A 397 18.19 -18.54 32.87
N ASP A 398 18.33 -19.50 31.96
CA ASP A 398 17.70 -20.82 32.06
C ASP A 398 18.56 -21.99 31.57
N PHE A 399 19.89 -21.81 31.53
CA PHE A 399 20.84 -22.80 31.05
C PHE A 399 20.63 -24.19 31.66
N SER A 400 20.58 -25.21 30.82
CA SER A 400 20.21 -26.57 31.15
C SER A 400 21.28 -27.60 30.77
N SER A 401 20.99 -28.88 31.03
CA SER A 401 21.85 -29.99 30.63
C SER A 401 21.80 -30.31 29.14
N ASP A 402 20.92 -29.68 28.35
CA ASP A 402 20.84 -29.88 26.90
C ASP A 402 21.59 -28.79 26.13
N ASP A 403 21.88 -27.68 26.79
CA ASP A 403 22.47 -26.50 26.17
C ASP A 403 23.99 -26.57 26.04
N SER A 404 24.55 -25.67 25.25
CA SER A 404 25.99 -25.54 25.02
C SER A 404 26.42 -24.07 24.97
N LEU A 405 27.58 -23.79 25.58
CA LEU A 405 28.23 -22.48 25.59
C LEU A 405 29.43 -22.51 24.64
N PHE A 406 29.46 -21.59 23.68
CA PHE A 406 30.57 -21.41 22.75
C PHE A 406 31.30 -20.10 23.02
N LEU A 407 32.61 -20.19 23.27
CA LEU A 407 33.50 -19.06 23.54
C LEU A 407 34.54 -18.98 22.41
N LEU A 408 34.41 -17.96 21.55
CA LEU A 408 35.16 -17.86 20.30
C LEU A 408 36.10 -16.65 20.31
N GLY A 409 37.37 -16.87 19.99
CA GLY A 409 38.39 -15.81 19.94
C GLY A 409 38.90 -15.31 21.30
N TYR A 410 38.52 -15.95 22.40
CA TYR A 410 39.11 -15.70 23.73
C TYR A 410 40.43 -16.46 23.90
N ASN A 411 41.23 -16.11 24.91
CA ASN A 411 42.53 -16.74 25.14
C ASN A 411 42.38 -18.25 25.36
N SER A 412 42.83 -19.05 24.38
CA SER A 412 42.81 -20.52 24.42
C SER A 412 43.65 -21.15 25.54
N SER A 413 44.47 -20.36 26.23
CA SER A 413 45.16 -20.78 27.46
C SER A 413 44.19 -20.92 28.64
N GLN A 414 43.02 -20.27 28.60
CA GLN A 414 41.91 -20.59 29.48
C GLN A 414 41.25 -21.86 28.97
N SER A 415 41.37 -22.95 29.73
CA SER A 415 40.57 -24.16 29.53
C SER A 415 39.19 -24.01 30.16
N ALA A 416 38.21 -24.81 29.72
CA ALA A 416 36.92 -24.93 30.40
C ALA A 416 37.10 -25.18 31.91
N ASN A 417 38.01 -26.09 32.28
CA ASN A 417 38.32 -26.39 33.67
C ASN A 417 38.86 -25.20 34.45
N SER A 418 39.66 -24.32 33.82
CA SER A 418 40.16 -23.12 34.50
C SER A 418 39.09 -22.05 34.68
N LEU A 419 38.15 -21.91 33.73
CA LEU A 419 37.01 -21.00 33.95
C LEU A 419 36.14 -21.49 35.11
N LEU A 420 35.82 -22.78 35.15
CA LEU A 420 34.98 -23.35 36.19
C LEU A 420 35.61 -23.29 37.59
N GLN A 421 36.95 -23.38 37.70
CA GLN A 421 37.65 -23.21 38.98
C GLN A 421 37.67 -21.77 39.48
N ASN A 422 37.66 -20.79 38.56
CA ASN A 422 37.74 -19.36 38.91
C ASN A 422 36.37 -18.67 38.90
N ALA A 423 35.31 -19.38 38.53
CA ALA A 423 33.95 -18.88 38.48
C ALA A 423 33.48 -18.43 39.86
N GLN A 424 32.70 -17.35 39.89
CA GLN A 424 32.05 -16.87 41.11
C GLN A 424 30.69 -17.55 41.25
N VAL A 425 30.39 -18.09 42.43
CA VAL A 425 29.09 -18.68 42.74
C VAL A 425 28.45 -17.89 43.86
N ASN A 426 27.31 -17.27 43.61
CA ASN A 426 26.58 -16.46 44.58
C ASN A 426 25.06 -16.61 44.39
N ALA A 427 24.27 -15.83 45.14
CA ALA A 427 22.82 -15.90 45.09
C ALA A 427 22.22 -15.50 43.71
N SER A 428 22.97 -14.76 42.90
CA SER A 428 22.57 -14.34 41.55
C SER A 428 22.96 -15.35 40.47
N GLY A 429 23.64 -16.46 40.82
CA GLY A 429 24.00 -17.53 39.90
C GLY A 429 25.48 -17.87 39.85
N VAL A 430 25.90 -18.47 38.74
CA VAL A 430 27.30 -18.78 38.44
C VAL A 430 27.83 -17.78 37.41
N THR A 431 28.88 -17.04 37.73
CA THR A 431 29.52 -16.07 36.83
C THR A 431 30.88 -16.55 36.34
N LEU A 432 31.05 -16.62 35.02
CA LEU A 432 32.35 -16.81 34.37
C LEU A 432 32.95 -15.44 34.01
N THR A 433 34.27 -15.29 34.15
CA THR A 433 35.00 -14.10 33.69
C THR A 433 36.04 -14.53 32.66
N LEU A 434 35.93 -13.96 31.46
CA LEU A 434 36.76 -14.28 30.30
C LEU A 434 38.03 -13.42 30.25
N SER A 435 38.95 -13.73 29.33
CA SER A 435 40.28 -13.12 29.27
C SER A 435 40.31 -11.60 29.03
N ASP A 436 39.25 -11.06 28.44
CA ASP A 436 39.05 -9.63 28.16
C ASP A 436 38.21 -8.91 29.24
N ASN A 437 37.90 -9.61 30.33
CA ASN A 437 36.98 -9.23 31.41
C ASN A 437 35.49 -9.34 31.07
N THR A 438 35.11 -9.89 29.91
CA THR A 438 33.70 -10.21 29.63
C THR A 438 33.18 -11.14 30.72
N GLN A 439 31.99 -10.85 31.24
CA GLN A 439 31.33 -11.65 32.26
C GLN A 439 30.08 -12.31 31.70
N ILE A 440 29.88 -13.57 32.04
CA ILE A 440 28.67 -14.32 31.69
C ILE A 440 28.08 -14.88 32.97
N THR A 441 26.90 -14.41 33.36
CA THR A 441 26.17 -14.94 34.53
C THR A 441 25.07 -15.89 34.09
N PHE A 442 25.12 -17.12 34.61
CA PHE A 442 24.07 -18.11 34.50
C PHE A 442 23.16 -18.03 35.73
N SER A 443 22.04 -17.32 35.59
CA SER A 443 21.21 -16.89 36.71
C SER A 443 20.45 -18.03 37.41
N ASN A 444 20.19 -19.13 36.72
CA ASN A 444 19.51 -20.31 37.28
C ASN A 444 20.45 -21.35 37.89
N LEU A 445 21.77 -21.23 37.67
CA LEU A 445 22.74 -22.21 38.15
C LEU A 445 23.14 -21.93 39.59
N THR A 446 23.35 -22.99 40.36
CA THR A 446 23.79 -22.90 41.77
C THR A 446 25.16 -23.54 42.01
N SER A 447 25.70 -24.22 41.00
CA SER A 447 27.01 -24.87 41.04
C SER A 447 27.67 -24.87 39.67
N THR A 448 28.99 -24.69 39.63
CA THR A 448 29.81 -24.80 38.42
C THR A 448 29.78 -26.20 37.80
N SER A 449 29.43 -27.23 38.58
CA SER A 449 29.30 -28.61 38.08
C SER A 449 28.23 -28.76 36.99
N GLN A 450 27.24 -27.86 36.96
CA GLN A 450 26.18 -27.84 35.94
C GLN A 450 26.69 -27.39 34.55
N LEU A 451 27.90 -26.83 34.47
CA LEU A 451 28.55 -26.43 33.21
C LEU A 451 29.61 -27.46 32.73
N ASN A 452 29.79 -28.58 33.45
CA ASN A 452 30.79 -29.58 33.09
C ASN A 452 30.51 -30.19 31.70
N GLY A 453 31.49 -30.12 30.80
CA GLY A 453 31.36 -30.64 29.43
C GLY A 453 30.45 -29.79 28.52
N LYS A 454 30.05 -28.59 28.95
CA LYS A 454 29.16 -27.70 28.20
C LYS A 454 29.85 -26.50 27.55
N ILE A 455 31.12 -26.27 27.87
CA ILE A 455 31.89 -25.13 27.37
C ILE A 455 32.80 -25.58 26.24
N PHE A 456 32.64 -24.96 25.07
CA PHE A 456 33.41 -25.20 23.86
C PHE A 456 34.21 -23.94 23.49
N TYR A 457 35.48 -24.14 23.12
CA TYR A 457 36.41 -23.08 22.71
C TYR A 457 36.75 -23.18 21.23
N GLY A 458 36.97 -22.04 20.57
CA GLY A 458 37.42 -21.98 19.18
C GLY A 458 38.13 -20.70 18.82
#